data_AF-A0A848CS69-F1
#
_entry.id   AF-A0A848CS69-F1
#
_cell.length_a   1.000
_cell.length_b   1.000
_cell.length_c   1.000
_cell.angle_alpha   90.00
_cell.angle_beta   90.00
_cell.angle_gamma   90.00
#
_symmetry.space_group_name_H-M   'P 1'
#
loop_
_entity.id
_entity.type
_entity.pdbx_description
1 polymer ?
#
loop_
_entity_poly.entity_id
_entity_poly.type
_entity_poly.pdbx_seq_one_letter_code
_entity_poly.pdbx_strand_id
1 'polypeptide(L)'
;MTDKRVNETGGTFVIDRDPARGGQVMVASTGLDQTVKTEIKENYGELIVQSKKGTCCGVCPLKDGRYAIAFAYKVGASKKEFRTHEMIRGVVVEEKKLAEICPYFASGQLEKLFFPVEEPDPDYPEDWSFDWKLLEQEKTDFNNSNCIESETFNGLSRAFKEMKKNGWKIQLSVPGDMRMAAMALLVSTALQNHVRFFLMADGECTLRNPDIVVLDQLDYMNARKYHKMTMEDLVRWNNPRKNRNGSSVKNHEKREQKEEKIHALVNLCRAYVLEAGVTAYELQERIQEFHDTCGSIAYESFLRRLRSELYQFEVETMCCQESFMELLYMSFYRSHTGKNTPPGLEVQMFYDYTGILYFFKKKARNKRELKKLTAAMLEFQFDACLTEMNKKLIHKETMNALKK
;
A
#
# COMPACT_ATOMS: atom_id res chain seq x y z
N MET A 1 50.55 15.03 10.48
CA MET A 1 49.59 14.16 11.18
C MET A 1 48.26 14.28 10.47
N THR A 2 47.93 13.31 9.63
CA THR A 2 46.70 13.28 8.81
C THR A 2 45.56 12.74 9.66
N ASP A 3 44.52 13.55 9.83
CA ASP A 3 43.32 13.24 10.61
C ASP A 3 42.61 12.01 10.02
N LYS A 4 42.71 10.88 10.73
CA LYS A 4 41.98 9.62 10.45
C LYS A 4 40.47 9.70 10.78
N ARG A 5 39.86 10.88 10.74
CA ARG A 5 38.50 11.12 11.28
C ARG A 5 37.35 10.97 10.27
N VAL A 6 37.61 10.55 9.02
CA VAL A 6 36.62 10.61 7.94
C VAL A 6 35.84 9.29 7.71
N ASN A 7 36.16 8.18 8.38
CA ASN A 7 35.68 6.86 7.95
C ASN A 7 34.55 6.21 8.78
N GLU A 8 33.82 6.95 9.63
CA GLU A 8 32.71 6.37 10.42
C GLU A 8 31.31 6.66 9.85
N THR A 9 31.20 7.57 8.86
CA THR A 9 29.95 7.82 8.12
C THR A 9 30.15 7.63 6.63
N GLY A 10 29.13 7.09 5.97
CA GLY A 10 29.08 7.00 4.52
C GLY A 10 28.89 8.35 3.82
N GLY A 11 28.66 9.43 4.59
CA GLY A 11 28.57 10.82 4.16
C GLY A 11 27.39 11.56 4.78
N THR A 12 27.33 12.88 4.57
CA THR A 12 26.26 13.75 5.07
C THR A 12 25.70 14.63 3.96
N PHE A 13 24.46 15.10 4.12
CA PHE A 13 23.81 15.96 3.13
C PHE A 13 22.80 16.93 3.74
N VAL A 14 22.61 18.05 3.04
CA VAL A 14 21.58 19.05 3.30
C VAL A 14 20.85 19.34 2.00
N ILE A 15 19.51 19.25 2.04
CA ILE A 15 18.62 19.61 0.94
C ILE A 15 17.77 20.79 1.38
N ASP A 16 17.70 21.80 0.52
CA ASP A 16 16.92 23.00 0.74
C ASP A 16 16.32 23.50 -0.59
N ARG A 17 15.50 24.55 -0.56
CA ARG A 17 14.87 25.15 -1.74
C ARG A 17 15.89 25.79 -2.68
N ASP A 18 15.73 25.53 -3.98
CA ASP A 18 16.44 26.25 -5.04
C ASP A 18 15.76 27.61 -5.30
N PRO A 19 16.42 28.74 -5.02
CA PRO A 19 15.86 30.07 -5.25
C PRO A 19 15.55 30.34 -6.74
N ALA A 20 16.34 29.76 -7.65
CA ALA A 20 16.32 30.10 -9.07
C ALA A 20 15.39 29.20 -9.89
N ARG A 21 15.18 27.96 -9.46
CA ARG A 21 14.42 26.95 -10.23
C ARG A 21 13.09 26.55 -9.60
N GLY A 22 12.91 26.81 -8.31
CA GLY A 22 11.83 26.22 -7.52
C GLY A 22 12.04 24.72 -7.30
N GLY A 23 11.58 24.23 -6.15
CA GLY A 23 11.81 22.83 -5.72
C GLY A 23 13.05 22.64 -4.86
N GLN A 24 13.27 21.42 -4.36
CA GLN A 24 14.36 21.11 -3.43
C GLN A 24 15.63 20.62 -4.15
N VAL A 25 16.79 21.09 -3.69
CA VAL A 25 18.14 20.78 -4.18
C VAL A 25 19.10 20.51 -3.04
N MET A 26 20.08 19.66 -3.29
CA MET A 26 21.15 19.40 -2.33
C MET A 26 22.13 20.58 -2.32
N VAL A 27 22.13 21.36 -1.23
CA VAL A 27 22.94 22.58 -1.07
C VAL A 27 24.31 22.29 -0.45
N ALA A 28 24.41 21.23 0.35
CA ALA A 28 25.66 20.76 0.94
C ALA A 28 25.72 19.23 0.97
N SER A 29 26.92 18.68 0.80
CA SER A 29 27.16 17.24 0.92
C SER A 29 28.64 16.93 1.17
N THR A 30 28.91 16.01 2.07
CA THR A 30 30.29 15.57 2.39
C THR A 30 30.37 14.05 2.30
N GLY A 31 31.42 13.51 1.67
CA GLY A 31 31.67 12.06 1.62
C GLY A 31 30.72 11.24 0.73
N LEU A 32 29.86 11.89 -0.07
CA LEU A 32 28.90 11.22 -0.96
C LEU A 32 29.35 11.27 -2.43
N ASP A 33 29.28 10.14 -3.12
CA ASP A 33 29.45 10.07 -4.58
C ASP A 33 28.18 10.53 -5.33
N GLN A 34 28.32 10.77 -6.64
CA GLN A 34 27.24 11.32 -7.46
C GLN A 34 26.02 10.39 -7.58
N THR A 35 26.24 9.07 -7.55
CA THR A 35 25.17 8.07 -7.64
C THR A 35 24.30 8.15 -6.40
N VAL A 36 24.92 8.20 -5.23
CA VAL A 36 24.25 8.31 -3.94
C VAL A 36 23.54 9.66 -3.80
N LYS A 37 24.16 10.76 -4.24
CA LYS A 37 23.50 12.08 -4.25
C LYS A 37 22.22 12.09 -5.09
N THR A 38 22.27 11.44 -6.26
CA THR A 38 21.11 11.34 -7.16
C THR A 38 20.00 10.51 -6.52
N GLU A 39 20.34 9.36 -5.94
CA GLU A 39 19.37 8.51 -5.25
C GLU A 39 18.76 9.21 -4.02
N ILE A 40 19.55 9.95 -3.24
CA ILE A 40 19.05 10.77 -2.12
C ILE A 40 18.05 11.81 -2.62
N LYS A 41 18.36 12.51 -3.72
CA LYS A 41 17.44 13.50 -4.29
C LYS A 41 16.12 12.86 -4.74
N GLU A 42 16.16 11.67 -5.34
CA GLU A 42 14.98 10.93 -5.74
C GLU A 42 14.13 10.43 -4.55
N ASN A 43 14.78 10.10 -3.43
CA ASN A 43 14.10 9.53 -2.26
C ASN A 43 13.62 10.59 -1.24
N TYR A 44 14.35 11.70 -1.13
CA TYR A 44 14.19 12.70 -0.08
C TYR A 44 13.99 14.12 -0.59
N GLY A 45 14.08 14.39 -1.90
CA GLY A 45 13.90 15.74 -2.45
C GLY A 45 12.49 16.31 -2.36
N GLU A 46 11.59 15.70 -1.57
CA GLU A 46 10.29 16.27 -1.21
C GLU A 46 9.77 15.61 0.08
N LEU A 47 10.49 15.82 1.19
CA LEU A 47 9.98 15.50 2.52
C LEU A 47 9.11 16.64 3.04
N ILE A 48 7.87 16.31 3.41
CA ILE A 48 6.86 17.27 3.86
C ILE A 48 6.55 17.01 5.34
N VAL A 49 6.79 18.01 6.18
CA VAL A 49 6.43 17.96 7.61
C VAL A 49 4.94 18.26 7.74
N GLN A 50 4.15 17.39 8.36
CA GLN A 50 2.70 17.59 8.47
C GLN A 50 2.35 18.68 9.50
N SER A 51 3.06 18.72 10.62
CA SER A 51 2.79 19.68 11.68
C SER A 51 3.18 21.11 11.29
N LYS A 52 2.56 22.10 11.95
CA LYS A 52 2.96 23.51 11.83
C LYS A 52 4.33 23.79 12.48
N LYS A 53 4.68 23.00 13.50
CA LYS A 53 5.97 22.98 14.18
C LYS A 53 6.38 21.54 14.45
N GLY A 54 7.66 21.23 14.27
CA GLY A 54 8.23 19.90 14.49
C GLY A 54 9.01 19.39 13.28
N THR A 55 9.39 18.13 13.34
CA THR A 55 10.15 17.45 12.30
C THR A 55 9.43 16.22 11.76
N CYS A 56 9.81 15.78 10.58
CA CYS A 56 9.52 14.43 10.10
C CYS A 56 10.81 13.66 9.91
N CYS A 57 10.75 12.34 10.05
CA CYS A 57 11.92 11.47 9.92
C CYS A 57 11.70 10.43 8.81
N GLY A 58 12.75 10.15 8.03
CA GLY A 58 12.76 9.09 7.04
C GLY A 58 14.03 8.23 7.13
N VAL A 59 13.88 6.92 6.93
CA VAL A 59 14.99 5.95 6.83
C VAL A 59 14.80 5.13 5.55
N CYS A 60 15.71 5.32 4.60
CA CYS A 60 15.61 4.75 3.26
C CYS A 60 16.85 3.91 2.93
N PRO A 61 16.68 2.65 2.51
CA PRO A 61 17.77 1.86 1.96
C PRO A 61 18.22 2.41 0.61
N LEU A 62 19.53 2.44 0.39
CA LEU A 62 20.17 2.86 -0.87
C LEU A 62 20.57 1.65 -1.74
N LYS A 63 20.75 1.82 -3.05
CA LYS A 63 21.07 0.69 -3.95
C LYS A 63 22.37 -0.03 -3.58
N ASP A 64 23.33 0.69 -3.01
CA ASP A 64 24.66 0.18 -2.62
C ASP A 64 24.70 -0.62 -1.30
N GLY A 65 23.56 -0.78 -0.62
CA GLY A 65 23.45 -1.52 0.64
C GLY A 65 23.40 -0.64 1.89
N ARG A 66 23.83 0.63 1.80
CA ARG A 66 23.76 1.58 2.92
C ARG A 66 22.34 2.08 3.15
N TYR A 67 22.17 2.89 4.20
CA TYR A 67 20.92 3.55 4.55
C TYR A 67 21.14 5.05 4.66
N ALA A 68 20.21 5.82 4.14
CA ALA A 68 20.14 7.25 4.35
C ALA A 68 19.06 7.54 5.40
N ILE A 69 19.41 8.29 6.45
CA ILE A 69 18.49 8.80 7.45
C ILE A 69 18.36 10.29 7.22
N ALA A 70 17.14 10.80 7.20
CA ALA A 70 16.87 12.22 7.00
C ALA A 70 15.83 12.73 7.99
N PHE A 71 16.05 13.93 8.49
CA PHE A 71 15.05 14.71 9.19
C PHE A 71 14.74 15.97 8.38
N ALA A 72 13.46 16.29 8.26
CA ALA A 72 13.02 17.56 7.71
C ALA A 72 12.46 18.44 8.82
N TYR A 73 12.75 19.74 8.76
CA TYR A 73 12.22 20.76 9.66
C TYR A 73 11.55 21.85 8.82
N LYS A 74 10.36 22.30 9.25
CA LYS A 74 9.63 23.38 8.58
C LYS A 74 10.16 24.74 9.04
N VAL A 75 10.87 25.43 8.17
CA VAL A 75 11.51 26.72 8.43
C VAL A 75 10.71 27.89 7.86
N GLY A 76 10.93 29.08 8.42
CA GLY A 76 10.34 30.33 7.95
C GLY A 76 10.94 30.82 6.62
N ALA A 77 10.61 32.05 6.26
CA ALA A 77 11.20 32.70 5.11
C ALA A 77 12.71 32.93 5.33
N SER A 78 13.49 32.79 4.26
CA SER A 78 14.92 33.12 4.19
C SER A 78 15.16 34.17 3.11
N LYS A 79 16.40 34.65 3.00
CA LYS A 79 16.83 35.50 1.87
C LYS A 79 16.67 34.80 0.51
N LYS A 80 16.61 33.46 0.52
CA LYS A 80 16.59 32.58 -0.65
C LYS A 80 15.17 32.07 -0.99
N GLU A 81 14.28 31.95 -0.01
CA GLU A 81 12.89 31.51 -0.20
C GLU A 81 11.96 32.28 0.75
N PHE A 82 11.06 33.09 0.18
CA PHE A 82 10.17 33.96 0.95
C PHE A 82 8.99 33.23 1.60
N ARG A 83 8.78 31.96 1.29
CA ARG A 83 7.72 31.12 1.86
C ARG A 83 8.27 30.22 2.96
N THR A 84 7.38 29.76 3.82
CA THR A 84 7.63 28.59 4.67
C THR A 84 7.95 27.38 3.79
N HIS A 85 9.01 26.66 4.12
CA HIS A 85 9.49 25.51 3.37
C HIS A 85 10.19 24.50 4.30
N GLU A 86 10.46 23.31 3.78
CA GLU A 86 11.16 22.25 4.50
C GLU A 86 12.66 22.26 4.16
N MET A 87 13.47 22.38 5.20
CA MET A 87 14.90 22.10 5.14
C MET A 87 15.14 20.67 5.63
N ILE A 88 15.93 19.91 4.88
CA ILE A 88 16.18 18.49 5.14
C ILE A 88 17.66 18.28 5.42
N ARG A 89 17.97 17.62 6.53
CA ARG A 89 19.32 17.21 6.90
C ARG A 89 19.40 15.71 7.03
N GLY A 90 20.47 15.11 6.53
CA GLY A 90 20.58 13.67 6.50
C GLY A 90 22.01 13.14 6.55
N VAL A 91 22.12 11.89 6.94
CA VAL A 91 23.37 11.13 7.00
C VAL A 91 23.20 9.80 6.30
N VAL A 92 24.28 9.31 5.70
CA VAL A 92 24.37 7.98 5.10
C VAL A 92 25.23 7.11 5.99
N VAL A 93 24.72 5.95 6.36
CA VAL A 93 25.36 5.03 7.28
C VAL A 93 25.24 3.58 6.80
N GLU A 94 26.16 2.74 7.27
CA GLU A 94 26.06 1.30 7.09
C GLU A 94 25.00 0.69 8.02
N GLU A 95 24.55 -0.52 7.71
CA GLU A 95 23.56 -1.27 8.49
C GLU A 95 23.93 -1.39 9.98
N LYS A 96 25.20 -1.69 10.26
CA LYS A 96 25.70 -1.82 11.64
C LYS A 96 25.54 -0.51 12.42
N LYS A 97 25.88 0.62 11.79
CA LYS A 97 25.76 1.93 12.43
C LYS A 97 24.30 2.35 12.57
N LEU A 98 23.43 2.01 11.61
CA LEU A 98 21.98 2.21 11.76
C LEU A 98 21.42 1.45 12.97
N ALA A 99 21.89 0.21 13.21
CA ALA A 99 21.48 -0.56 14.38
C ALA A 99 21.93 0.09 15.71
N GLU A 100 23.16 0.65 15.75
CA GLU A 100 23.68 1.38 16.91
C GLU A 100 22.87 2.64 17.23
N ILE A 101 22.36 3.34 16.20
CA ILE A 101 21.64 4.61 16.41
C ILE A 101 20.13 4.42 16.59
N CYS A 102 19.60 3.25 16.29
CA CYS A 102 18.17 2.96 16.34
C CYS A 102 17.51 3.25 17.70
N PRO A 103 18.16 2.98 18.86
CA PRO A 103 17.67 3.37 20.18
C PRO A 103 17.35 4.87 20.32
N TYR A 104 18.11 5.75 19.67
CA TYR A 104 17.98 7.21 19.82
C TYR A 104 16.78 7.79 19.05
N PHE A 105 16.12 7.01 18.19
CA PHE A 105 14.84 7.42 17.62
C PHE A 105 13.81 7.57 18.73
N ALA A 106 13.70 6.60 19.63
CA ALA A 106 12.71 6.59 20.70
C ALA A 106 12.96 7.66 21.78
N SER A 107 14.21 8.03 22.03
CA SER A 107 14.56 9.06 23.02
C SER A 107 14.39 10.49 22.50
N GLY A 108 14.13 10.68 21.21
CA GLY A 108 14.09 12.00 20.56
C GLY A 108 15.47 12.70 20.49
N GLN A 109 16.54 12.10 21.01
CA GLN A 109 17.89 12.66 20.94
C GLN A 109 18.43 12.69 19.51
N LEU A 110 17.98 11.76 18.67
CA LEU A 110 18.42 11.71 17.28
C LEU A 110 18.03 13.00 16.52
N GLU A 111 16.82 13.52 16.74
CA GLU A 111 16.36 14.78 16.15
C GLU A 111 17.30 15.95 16.47
N LYS A 112 17.77 16.02 17.73
CA LYS A 112 18.69 17.08 18.19
C LYS A 112 20.05 17.05 17.50
N LEU A 113 20.46 15.92 16.90
CA LEU A 113 21.69 15.87 16.10
C LEU A 113 21.51 16.51 14.73
N PHE A 114 20.31 16.39 14.15
CA PHE A 114 19.99 17.01 12.86
C PHE A 114 19.65 18.49 13.05
N PHE A 115 18.94 18.82 14.13
CA PHE A 115 18.53 20.17 14.49
C PHE A 115 18.82 20.45 15.97
N PRO A 116 20.05 20.90 16.31
CA PRO A 116 20.45 21.15 17.71
C PRO A 116 19.88 22.44 18.30
N VAL A 117 19.30 23.31 17.48
CA VAL A 117 18.66 24.56 17.87
C VAL A 117 17.15 24.46 17.68
N GLU A 118 16.36 25.18 18.49
CA GLU A 118 14.90 25.11 18.43
C GLU A 118 14.32 25.55 17.07
N GLU A 119 14.92 26.57 16.46
CA GLU A 119 14.56 27.08 15.12
C GLU A 119 15.84 27.22 14.30
N PRO A 120 16.05 26.35 13.28
CA PRO A 120 17.26 26.41 12.48
C PRO A 120 17.23 27.59 11.49
N ASP A 121 18.37 28.26 11.34
CA ASP A 121 18.51 29.41 10.43
C ASP A 121 18.47 28.96 8.96
N PRO A 122 17.46 29.38 8.18
CA PRO A 122 17.35 28.97 6.79
C PRO A 122 18.26 29.76 5.83
N ASP A 123 18.98 30.79 6.29
CA ASP A 123 19.95 31.50 5.44
C ASP A 123 21.26 30.73 5.25
N TYR A 124 21.65 29.94 6.27
CA TYR A 124 22.91 29.19 6.34
C TYR A 124 22.67 27.69 6.63
N PRO A 125 21.91 26.98 5.77
CA PRO A 125 21.62 25.57 5.96
C PRO A 125 22.87 24.68 5.96
N GLU A 126 23.96 25.13 5.33
CA GLU A 126 25.26 24.45 5.22
C GLU A 126 26.12 24.49 6.49
N ASP A 127 25.91 25.42 7.42
CA ASP A 127 26.73 25.59 8.65
C ASP A 127 26.47 24.52 9.72
N TRP A 128 25.83 23.43 9.32
CA TRP A 128 25.53 22.29 10.16
C TRP A 128 26.76 21.45 10.47
N SER A 129 27.01 21.21 11.75
CA SER A 129 27.95 20.20 12.24
C SER A 129 27.20 18.98 12.76
N PHE A 130 27.61 17.80 12.28
CA PHE A 130 27.09 16.53 12.77
C PHE A 130 28.15 15.87 13.65
N ASP A 131 27.89 15.78 14.96
CA ASP A 131 28.82 15.18 15.92
C ASP A 131 28.22 13.94 16.59
N TRP A 132 28.71 12.76 16.20
CA TRP A 132 28.31 11.48 16.80
C TRP A 132 28.62 11.38 18.29
N LYS A 133 29.60 12.14 18.79
CA LYS A 133 29.98 12.10 20.21
C LYS A 133 28.86 12.59 21.12
N LEU A 134 27.94 13.40 20.59
CA LEU A 134 26.74 13.83 21.32
C LEU A 134 25.84 12.64 21.68
N LEU A 135 25.80 11.58 20.88
CA LEU A 135 25.07 10.36 21.20
C LEU A 135 25.80 9.49 22.24
N GLU A 136 27.13 9.47 22.21
CA GLU A 136 27.93 8.63 23.12
C GLU A 136 27.92 9.13 24.57
N GLN A 137 27.63 10.41 24.79
CA GLN A 137 27.58 11.05 26.10
C GLN A 137 26.29 10.76 26.88
N GLU A 138 25.19 10.49 26.17
CA GLU A 138 23.89 10.16 26.77
C GLU A 138 23.57 8.68 26.53
N LYS A 139 23.99 7.79 27.46
CA LYS A 139 23.60 6.37 27.39
C LYS A 139 22.08 6.25 27.40
N THR A 140 21.50 5.81 26.30
CA THR A 140 20.09 5.41 26.27
C THR A 140 19.91 4.04 26.91
N ASP A 141 19.05 3.94 27.92
CA ASP A 141 18.62 2.67 28.52
C ASP A 141 17.74 1.81 27.58
N PHE A 142 17.55 2.24 26.34
CA PHE A 142 16.74 1.54 25.34
C PHE A 142 17.51 0.32 24.82
N ASN A 143 17.46 -0.76 25.60
CA ASN A 143 18.05 -2.03 25.26
C ASN A 143 17.13 -2.77 24.27
N ASN A 144 17.41 -2.60 22.97
CA ASN A 144 16.65 -3.16 21.83
C ASN A 144 16.38 -4.68 21.94
N SER A 145 17.23 -5.41 22.67
CA SER A 145 17.14 -6.86 22.86
C SER A 145 16.20 -7.29 24.00
N ASN A 146 15.87 -6.40 24.95
CA ASN A 146 15.11 -6.76 26.16
C ASN A 146 13.70 -6.16 26.21
N CYS A 147 13.35 -5.19 25.36
CA CYS A 147 12.09 -4.43 25.48
C CYS A 147 11.00 -4.82 24.47
N ILE A 148 11.29 -5.66 23.48
CA ILE A 148 10.29 -6.12 22.53
C ILE A 148 9.87 -7.52 22.97
N GLU A 149 8.62 -7.66 23.40
CA GLU A 149 8.05 -8.98 23.65
C GLU A 149 8.32 -9.88 22.43
N SER A 150 8.95 -11.04 22.64
CA SER A 150 9.35 -11.96 21.55
C SER A 150 8.21 -12.24 20.57
N GLU A 151 6.97 -12.22 21.05
CA GLU A 151 5.78 -12.40 20.22
C GLU A 151 5.51 -11.22 19.27
N THR A 152 5.75 -9.99 19.71
CA THR A 152 5.64 -8.76 18.90
C THR A 152 6.68 -8.76 17.79
N PHE A 153 7.94 -9.05 18.15
CA PHE A 153 9.02 -9.17 17.17
C PHE A 153 8.75 -10.25 16.11
N ASN A 154 8.32 -11.44 16.55
CA ASN A 154 7.98 -12.54 15.66
C ASN A 154 6.79 -12.21 14.75
N GLY A 155 5.80 -11.46 15.25
CA GLY A 155 4.67 -10.97 14.46
C GLY A 155 5.11 -10.03 13.35
N LEU A 156 5.84 -8.97 13.71
CA LEU A 156 6.37 -7.99 12.76
C LEU A 156 7.30 -8.63 11.73
N SER A 157 8.17 -9.55 12.16
CA SER A 157 9.07 -10.30 11.27
C SER A 157 8.33 -11.04 10.17
N ARG A 158 7.17 -11.65 10.48
CA ARG A 158 6.32 -12.31 9.48
C ARG A 158 5.62 -11.30 8.57
N ALA A 159 5.07 -10.24 9.16
CA ALA A 159 4.42 -9.16 8.43
C ALA A 159 5.37 -8.57 7.38
N PHE A 160 6.62 -8.29 7.76
CA PHE A 160 7.63 -7.70 6.88
C PHE A 160 7.99 -8.61 5.71
N LYS A 161 8.13 -9.92 5.93
CA LYS A 161 8.39 -10.88 4.85
C LYS A 161 7.25 -10.91 3.83
N GLU A 162 6.01 -10.89 4.30
CA GLU A 162 4.83 -10.88 3.42
C GLU A 162 4.66 -9.53 2.71
N MET A 163 4.87 -8.42 3.39
CA MET A 163 4.85 -7.10 2.77
C MET A 163 5.86 -7.00 1.62
N LYS A 164 7.10 -7.45 1.85
CA LYS A 164 8.15 -7.47 0.82
C LYS A 164 7.75 -8.36 -0.36
N LYS A 165 7.18 -9.53 -0.09
CA LYS A 165 6.76 -10.49 -1.12
C LYS A 165 5.62 -9.96 -1.99
N ASN A 166 4.64 -9.31 -1.38
CA ASN A 166 3.42 -8.86 -2.07
C ASN A 166 3.47 -7.38 -2.50
N GLY A 167 4.52 -6.65 -2.14
CA GLY A 167 4.67 -5.22 -2.45
C GLY A 167 3.68 -4.32 -1.71
N TRP A 168 3.23 -4.73 -0.52
CA TRP A 168 2.26 -3.97 0.27
C TRP A 168 2.91 -2.75 0.91
N LYS A 169 2.16 -1.64 0.90
CA LYS A 169 2.51 -0.41 1.61
C LYS A 169 1.57 -0.21 2.78
N ILE A 170 2.12 0.20 3.92
CA ILE A 170 1.39 0.27 5.19
C ILE A 170 1.36 1.71 5.68
N GLN A 171 0.17 2.17 6.05
CA GLN A 171 0.00 3.37 6.86
C GLN A 171 -0.29 2.92 8.28
N LEU A 172 0.59 3.27 9.21
CA LEU A 172 0.50 2.88 10.61
C LEU A 172 -0.06 4.04 11.43
N SER A 173 -1.24 3.84 12.00
CA SER A 173 -1.85 4.79 12.94
C SER A 173 -1.34 4.49 14.34
N VAL A 174 -0.60 5.46 14.88
CA VAL A 174 0.04 5.38 16.20
C VAL A 174 -0.15 6.73 16.88
N PRO A 175 -0.50 6.77 18.18
CA PRO A 175 -0.54 8.00 18.96
C PRO A 175 0.73 8.83 18.76
N GLY A 176 0.59 10.15 18.65
CA GLY A 176 1.67 11.06 18.26
C GLY A 176 2.94 10.92 19.09
N ASP A 177 2.79 10.77 20.41
CA ASP A 177 3.85 10.58 21.39
C ASP A 177 4.61 9.24 21.23
N MET A 178 4.03 8.26 20.54
CA MET A 178 4.62 6.94 20.32
C MET A 178 5.18 6.73 18.90
N ARG A 179 5.06 7.70 17.99
CA ARG A 179 5.45 7.54 16.58
C ARG A 179 6.94 7.27 16.40
N MET A 180 7.80 7.97 17.14
CA MET A 180 9.25 7.76 17.08
C MET A 180 9.69 6.45 17.74
N ALA A 181 9.01 6.02 18.80
CA ALA A 181 9.22 4.68 19.37
C ALA A 181 8.79 3.57 18.39
N ALA A 182 7.66 3.76 17.69
CA ALA A 182 7.24 2.86 16.62
C ALA A 182 8.25 2.84 15.46
N MET A 183 8.78 4.00 15.06
CA MET A 183 9.84 4.09 14.06
C MET A 183 11.08 3.28 14.47
N ALA A 184 11.53 3.41 15.73
CA ALA A 184 12.65 2.63 16.26
C ALA A 184 12.39 1.11 16.19
N LEU A 185 11.20 0.67 16.60
CA LEU A 185 10.78 -0.73 16.54
C LEU A 185 10.77 -1.28 15.11
N LEU A 186 10.21 -0.52 14.16
CA LEU A 186 10.13 -0.91 12.75
C LEU A 186 11.53 -0.99 12.12
N VAL A 187 12.38 0.00 12.34
CA VAL A 187 13.77 0.01 11.84
C VAL A 187 14.53 -1.19 12.42
N SER A 188 14.49 -1.39 13.73
CA SER A 188 15.16 -2.52 14.40
C SER A 188 14.71 -3.86 13.84
N THR A 189 13.39 -4.03 13.66
CA THR A 189 12.83 -5.28 13.12
C THR A 189 13.22 -5.50 11.67
N ALA A 190 13.26 -4.43 10.86
CA ALA A 190 13.63 -4.50 9.45
C ALA A 190 15.09 -4.96 9.29
N LEU A 191 15.99 -4.39 10.09
CA LEU A 191 17.41 -4.77 10.11
C LEU A 191 17.60 -6.23 10.52
N GLN A 192 16.99 -6.65 11.63
CA GLN A 192 17.12 -8.04 12.11
C GLN A 192 16.54 -9.09 11.14
N ASN A 193 15.63 -8.67 10.25
CA ASN A 193 15.07 -9.54 9.21
C ASN A 193 15.73 -9.36 7.83
N HIS A 194 16.74 -8.49 7.72
CA HIS A 194 17.38 -8.09 6.46
C HIS A 194 16.36 -7.68 5.38
N VAL A 195 15.33 -6.94 5.80
CA VAL A 195 14.32 -6.36 4.92
C VAL A 195 14.61 -4.89 4.72
N ARG A 196 14.66 -4.47 3.45
CA ARG A 196 15.03 -3.12 3.05
C ARG A 196 13.76 -2.33 2.73
N PHE A 197 13.19 -1.69 3.75
CA PHE A 197 12.01 -0.84 3.61
C PHE A 197 12.36 0.64 3.72
N PHE A 198 11.69 1.47 2.92
CA PHE A 198 11.64 2.89 3.18
C PHE A 198 10.59 3.17 4.27
N LEU A 199 11.04 3.63 5.43
CA LEU A 199 10.22 3.93 6.59
C LEU A 199 10.15 5.45 6.80
N MET A 200 9.00 5.95 7.23
CA MET A 200 8.78 7.38 7.46
C MET A 200 7.85 7.61 8.66
N ALA A 201 8.08 8.67 9.43
CA ALA A 201 7.24 9.11 10.54
C ALA A 201 7.04 10.64 10.53
N ASP A 202 5.87 11.08 11.00
CA ASP A 202 5.51 12.50 11.22
C ASP A 202 5.51 13.41 9.96
N GLY A 203 5.51 12.79 8.78
CA GLY A 203 5.47 13.51 7.52
C GLY A 203 5.22 12.59 6.33
N GLU A 204 5.33 13.16 5.15
CA GLU A 204 5.02 12.53 3.88
C GLU A 204 6.16 12.72 2.86
N CYS A 205 6.31 11.77 1.93
CA CYS A 205 7.27 11.87 0.83
C CYS A 205 6.56 11.60 -0.50
N THR A 206 6.43 12.63 -1.31
CA THR A 206 5.65 12.58 -2.56
C THR A 206 6.48 12.10 -3.76
N LEU A 207 7.80 12.24 -3.74
CA LEU A 207 8.68 11.72 -4.80
C LEU A 207 8.74 10.19 -4.80
N ARG A 208 8.98 9.59 -3.63
CA ARG A 208 9.01 8.14 -3.45
C ARG A 208 8.12 7.74 -2.30
N ASN A 209 7.00 7.09 -2.63
CA ASN A 209 6.07 6.52 -1.66
C ASN A 209 6.84 5.59 -0.69
N PRO A 210 6.89 5.88 0.63
CA PRO A 210 7.49 4.98 1.61
C PRO A 210 6.74 3.65 1.68
N ASP A 211 7.41 2.61 2.16
CA ASP A 211 6.81 1.28 2.35
C ASP A 211 6.00 1.22 3.65
N ILE A 212 6.45 1.93 4.68
CA ILE A 212 5.67 2.16 5.91
C ILE A 212 5.70 3.65 6.23
N VAL A 213 4.52 4.23 6.45
CA VAL A 213 4.35 5.61 6.91
C VAL A 213 3.64 5.58 8.25
N VAL A 214 4.29 6.10 9.29
CA VAL A 214 3.74 6.22 10.65
C VAL A 214 3.09 7.59 10.77
N LEU A 215 1.81 7.64 10.39
CA LEU A 215 1.00 8.86 10.34
C LEU A 215 -0.49 8.52 10.38
N ASP A 216 -1.28 9.32 11.09
CA ASP A 216 -2.71 9.06 11.23
C ASP A 216 -3.51 9.40 9.98
N GLN A 217 -3.08 10.43 9.24
CA GLN A 217 -3.73 10.90 8.03
C GLN A 217 -2.68 11.30 6.99
N LEU A 218 -2.92 10.91 5.74
CA LEU A 218 -2.12 11.32 4.58
C LEU A 218 -2.88 12.44 3.86
N ASP A 219 -2.26 13.61 3.73
CA ASP A 219 -2.82 14.78 3.07
C ASP A 219 -2.26 14.95 1.65
N TYR A 220 -1.01 14.56 1.42
CA TYR A 220 -0.31 14.77 0.15
C TYR A 220 -0.12 13.47 -0.67
N MET A 221 0.08 12.34 0.00
CA MET A 221 0.20 11.03 -0.62
C MET A 221 -1.17 10.37 -0.84
N ASN A 222 -1.27 9.55 -1.89
CA ASN A 222 -2.50 8.83 -2.19
C ASN A 222 -2.75 7.69 -1.17
N ALA A 223 -3.64 7.94 -0.21
CA ALA A 223 -4.02 6.99 0.83
C ALA A 223 -4.52 5.63 0.30
N ARG A 224 -5.11 5.57 -0.91
CA ARG A 224 -5.58 4.31 -1.50
C ARG A 224 -4.46 3.31 -1.81
N LYS A 225 -3.20 3.77 -1.85
CA LYS A 225 -2.02 2.92 -2.04
C LYS A 225 -1.58 2.21 -0.75
N TYR A 226 -2.12 2.60 0.40
CA TYR A 226 -1.67 2.15 1.71
C TYR A 226 -2.77 1.36 2.42
N HIS A 227 -2.37 0.26 3.06
CA HIS A 227 -3.22 -0.42 4.04
C HIS A 227 -3.09 0.32 5.37
N LYS A 228 -4.16 0.98 5.79
CA LYS A 228 -4.21 1.65 7.10
C LYS A 228 -4.48 0.63 8.20
N MET A 229 -3.65 0.61 9.24
CA MET A 229 -3.78 -0.30 10.38
C MET A 229 -3.08 0.23 11.64
N THR A 230 -3.32 -0.40 12.79
CA THR A 230 -2.56 -0.13 14.03
C THR A 230 -1.32 -1.02 14.14
N MET A 231 -0.45 -0.75 15.12
CA MET A 231 0.70 -1.61 15.40
C MET A 231 0.28 -3.04 15.75
N GLU A 232 -0.79 -3.22 16.52
CA GLU A 232 -1.31 -4.53 16.91
C GLU A 232 -1.81 -5.33 15.71
N ASP A 233 -2.48 -4.65 14.77
CA ASP A 233 -2.94 -5.25 13.52
C ASP A 233 -1.74 -5.70 12.65
N LEU A 234 -0.69 -4.87 12.58
CA LEU A 234 0.54 -5.21 11.85
C LEU A 234 1.26 -6.41 12.48
N VAL A 235 1.36 -6.46 13.81
CA VAL A 235 1.95 -7.60 14.56
C VAL A 235 1.15 -8.88 14.34
N ARG A 236 -0.18 -8.77 14.24
CA ARG A 236 -1.09 -9.91 14.00
C ARG A 236 -1.24 -10.24 12.52
N TRP A 237 -0.64 -9.44 11.64
CA TRP A 237 -0.79 -9.56 10.21
C TRP A 237 -0.39 -10.96 9.76
N ASN A 238 -1.38 -11.67 9.24
CA ASN A 238 -1.24 -13.04 8.74
C ASN A 238 -0.72 -14.06 9.79
N ASN A 239 -1.13 -13.91 11.06
CA ASN A 239 -0.73 -14.78 12.17
C ASN A 239 -1.82 -15.81 12.52
N PRO A 240 -1.83 -17.02 11.92
CA PRO A 240 -2.90 -18.00 12.15
C PRO A 240 -2.92 -18.61 13.56
N ARG A 241 -1.86 -18.45 14.37
CA ARG A 241 -1.68 -19.18 15.63
C ARG A 241 -2.23 -18.49 16.88
N LYS A 242 -2.49 -17.17 16.88
CA LYS A 242 -3.05 -16.44 18.04
C LYS A 242 -4.53 -16.12 17.97
N ASN A 243 -5.21 -16.49 16.89
CA ASN A 243 -6.66 -16.31 16.73
C ASN A 243 -7.51 -17.39 17.42
N ARG A 244 -6.95 -18.22 18.32
CA ARG A 244 -7.69 -19.35 18.91
C ARG A 244 -8.20 -19.18 20.33
N ASN A 245 -7.60 -18.34 21.19
CA ASN A 245 -7.89 -18.47 22.63
C ASN A 245 -8.45 -17.22 23.34
N GLY A 246 -8.90 -16.18 22.61
CA GLY A 246 -9.55 -15.02 23.26
C GLY A 246 -10.42 -14.12 22.37
N SER A 247 -10.45 -14.36 21.06
CA SER A 247 -11.18 -13.54 20.08
C SER A 247 -12.31 -14.27 19.37
N SER A 248 -12.60 -15.54 19.73
CA SER A 248 -13.51 -16.37 18.93
C SER A 248 -14.91 -15.78 18.89
N VAL A 249 -15.50 -15.33 19.99
CA VAL A 249 -16.91 -14.89 19.99
C VAL A 249 -17.12 -13.64 19.14
N LYS A 250 -16.30 -12.58 19.31
CA LYS A 250 -16.47 -11.30 18.58
C LYS A 250 -16.02 -11.36 17.12
N ASN A 251 -15.02 -12.18 16.78
CA ASN A 251 -14.62 -12.38 15.39
C ASN A 251 -15.50 -13.40 14.67
N HIS A 252 -16.11 -14.36 15.38
CA HIS A 252 -17.17 -15.21 14.83
C HIS A 252 -18.40 -14.36 14.56
N GLU A 253 -18.83 -13.50 15.49
CA GLU A 253 -19.92 -12.52 15.25
C GLU A 253 -19.62 -11.60 14.06
N LYS A 254 -18.42 -10.98 13.99
CA LYS A 254 -18.09 -10.09 12.86
C LYS A 254 -17.95 -10.84 11.52
N ARG A 255 -17.57 -12.12 11.55
CA ARG A 255 -17.47 -12.95 10.35
C ARG A 255 -18.83 -13.49 9.93
N GLU A 256 -19.67 -13.88 10.88
CA GLU A 256 -21.07 -14.25 10.68
C GLU A 256 -21.85 -13.05 10.15
N GLN A 257 -21.73 -11.86 10.74
CA GLN A 257 -22.35 -10.64 10.22
C GLN A 257 -21.88 -10.29 8.81
N LYS A 258 -20.59 -10.53 8.47
CA LYS A 258 -20.09 -10.34 7.10
C LYS A 258 -20.64 -11.39 6.14
N GLU A 259 -20.70 -12.64 6.56
CA GLU A 259 -21.24 -13.74 5.77
C GLU A 259 -22.75 -13.58 5.56
N GLU A 260 -23.48 -13.12 6.57
CA GLU A 260 -24.90 -12.75 6.52
C GLU A 260 -25.13 -11.61 5.54
N LYS A 261 -24.29 -10.57 5.56
CA LYS A 261 -24.38 -9.47 4.58
C LYS A 261 -24.10 -9.95 3.15
N ILE A 262 -23.10 -10.81 2.96
CA ILE A 262 -22.85 -11.45 1.65
C ILE A 262 -24.08 -12.26 1.23
N HIS A 263 -24.62 -13.09 2.12
CA HIS A 263 -25.77 -13.92 1.83
C HIS A 263 -27.03 -13.09 1.51
N ALA A 264 -27.25 -12.00 2.23
CA ALA A 264 -28.35 -11.08 1.96
C ALA A 264 -28.21 -10.42 0.59
N LEU A 265 -27.01 -9.95 0.23
CA LEU A 265 -26.76 -9.33 -1.08
C LEU A 265 -26.89 -10.35 -2.23
N VAL A 266 -26.45 -11.59 -2.03
CA VAL A 266 -26.64 -12.67 -3.01
C VAL A 266 -28.12 -13.03 -3.16
N ASN A 267 -28.88 -13.06 -2.06
CA ASN A 267 -30.34 -13.27 -2.11
C ASN A 267 -31.03 -12.14 -2.88
N LEU A 268 -30.60 -10.89 -2.70
CA LEU A 268 -31.10 -9.75 -3.46
C LEU A 268 -30.81 -9.90 -4.96
N CYS A 269 -29.60 -10.32 -5.33
CA CYS A 269 -29.25 -10.64 -6.72
C CYS A 269 -30.14 -11.76 -7.28
N ARG A 270 -30.41 -12.80 -6.48
CA ARG A 270 -31.29 -13.90 -6.89
C ARG A 270 -32.74 -13.43 -7.09
N ALA A 271 -33.23 -12.57 -6.20
CA ALA A 271 -34.55 -11.96 -6.29
C ALA A 271 -34.69 -11.07 -7.53
N TYR A 272 -33.62 -10.36 -7.91
CA TYR A 272 -33.55 -9.57 -9.14
C TYR A 272 -33.74 -10.44 -10.40
N VAL A 273 -33.09 -11.61 -10.47
CA VAL A 273 -33.28 -12.55 -11.60
C VAL A 273 -34.68 -13.14 -11.65
N LEU A 274 -35.27 -13.38 -10.48
CA LEU A 274 -36.61 -13.97 -10.36
C LEU A 274 -37.75 -12.93 -10.43
N GLU A 275 -37.45 -11.70 -10.86
CA GLU A 275 -38.41 -10.60 -11.02
C GLU A 275 -39.22 -10.28 -9.74
N ALA A 276 -38.65 -10.50 -8.55
CA ALA A 276 -39.35 -10.34 -7.28
C ALA A 276 -39.49 -8.86 -6.81
N GLY A 277 -39.60 -7.91 -7.75
CA GLY A 277 -39.80 -6.48 -7.46
C GLY A 277 -38.54 -5.68 -7.13
N VAL A 278 -37.34 -6.24 -7.31
CA VAL A 278 -36.06 -5.54 -7.13
C VAL A 278 -35.70 -4.78 -8.40
N THR A 279 -35.39 -3.49 -8.29
CA THR A 279 -34.97 -2.68 -9.45
C THR A 279 -33.45 -2.75 -9.67
N ALA A 280 -32.98 -2.56 -10.91
CA ALA A 280 -31.56 -2.49 -11.22
C ALA A 280 -30.83 -1.40 -10.43
N TYR A 281 -31.50 -0.25 -10.23
CA TYR A 281 -30.99 0.87 -9.44
C TYR A 281 -30.78 0.50 -7.96
N GLU A 282 -31.79 -0.11 -7.33
CA GLU A 282 -31.71 -0.59 -5.95
C GLU A 282 -30.59 -1.63 -5.78
N LEU A 283 -30.48 -2.56 -6.73
CA LEU A 283 -29.44 -3.57 -6.71
C LEU A 283 -28.03 -2.93 -6.82
N GLN A 284 -27.85 -1.99 -7.75
CA GLN A 284 -26.58 -1.30 -7.94
C GLN A 284 -26.17 -0.48 -6.70
N GLU A 285 -27.12 0.24 -6.10
CA GLU A 285 -26.90 1.01 -4.87
C GLU A 285 -26.44 0.09 -3.72
N ARG A 286 -27.11 -1.05 -3.52
CA ARG A 286 -26.75 -2.02 -2.47
C ARG A 286 -25.40 -2.68 -2.70
N ILE A 287 -25.06 -2.97 -3.95
CA ILE A 287 -23.75 -3.52 -4.31
C ILE A 287 -22.65 -2.49 -4.03
N GLN A 288 -22.87 -1.23 -4.39
CA GLN A 288 -21.93 -0.14 -4.13
C GLN A 288 -21.76 0.12 -2.63
N GLU A 289 -22.87 0.20 -1.88
CA GLU A 289 -22.89 0.34 -0.42
C GLU A 289 -22.09 -0.79 0.24
N PHE A 290 -22.29 -2.04 -0.21
CA PHE A 290 -21.55 -3.19 0.29
C PHE A 290 -20.06 -3.12 -0.03
N HIS A 291 -19.69 -2.72 -1.24
CA HIS A 291 -18.29 -2.53 -1.61
C HIS A 291 -17.62 -1.46 -0.73
N ASP A 292 -18.29 -0.34 -0.50
CA ASP A 292 -17.75 0.79 0.26
C ASP A 292 -17.66 0.52 1.76
N THR A 293 -18.62 -0.24 2.32
CA THR A 293 -18.63 -0.56 3.76
C THR A 293 -17.84 -1.83 4.11
N CYS A 294 -17.82 -2.85 3.25
CA CYS A 294 -17.20 -4.15 3.54
C CYS A 294 -15.84 -4.35 2.86
N GLY A 295 -15.51 -3.52 1.86
CA GLY A 295 -14.24 -3.50 1.16
C GLY A 295 -14.07 -4.58 0.09
N SER A 296 -12.99 -4.45 -0.70
CA SER A 296 -12.73 -5.26 -1.90
C SER A 296 -12.62 -6.78 -1.65
N ILE A 297 -12.07 -7.21 -0.51
CA ILE A 297 -11.94 -8.64 -0.19
C ILE A 297 -13.31 -9.29 0.03
N ALA A 298 -14.21 -8.59 0.73
CA ALA A 298 -15.58 -9.06 0.96
C ALA A 298 -16.38 -9.03 -0.36
N TYR A 299 -16.17 -8.00 -1.19
CA TYR A 299 -16.73 -7.92 -2.53
C TYR A 299 -16.32 -9.10 -3.43
N GLU A 300 -15.03 -9.47 -3.46
CA GLU A 300 -14.56 -10.66 -4.17
C GLU A 300 -15.19 -11.96 -3.65
N SER A 301 -15.44 -12.03 -2.34
CA SER A 301 -16.11 -13.18 -1.71
C SER A 301 -17.59 -13.24 -2.11
N PHE A 302 -18.25 -12.08 -2.16
CA PHE A 302 -19.58 -11.92 -2.73
C PHE A 302 -19.64 -12.37 -4.19
N LEU A 303 -18.74 -11.92 -5.07
CA LEU A 303 -18.73 -12.33 -6.49
C LEU A 303 -18.53 -13.84 -6.65
N ARG A 304 -17.67 -14.46 -5.82
CA ARG A 304 -17.51 -15.93 -5.81
C ARG A 304 -18.81 -16.63 -5.42
N ARG A 305 -19.49 -16.16 -4.38
CA ARG A 305 -20.76 -16.73 -3.92
C ARG A 305 -21.87 -16.53 -4.94
N LEU A 306 -21.94 -15.34 -5.54
CA LEU A 306 -22.87 -15.01 -6.62
C LEU A 306 -22.69 -15.99 -7.80
N ARG A 307 -21.46 -16.27 -8.25
CA ARG A 307 -21.23 -17.28 -9.30
C ARG A 307 -21.80 -18.66 -8.93
N SER A 308 -21.62 -19.10 -7.69
CA SER A 308 -22.16 -20.38 -7.22
C SER A 308 -23.69 -20.42 -7.20
N GLU A 309 -24.34 -19.32 -6.81
CA GLU A 309 -25.81 -19.22 -6.80
C GLU A 309 -26.39 -19.05 -8.21
N LEU A 310 -25.75 -18.24 -9.08
CA LEU A 310 -26.10 -18.16 -10.50
C LEU A 310 -26.05 -19.54 -11.16
N TYR A 311 -25.08 -20.38 -10.77
CA TYR A 311 -24.97 -21.75 -11.29
C TYR A 311 -26.18 -22.64 -10.94
N GLN A 312 -26.97 -22.31 -9.91
CA GLN A 312 -28.15 -23.09 -9.51
C GLN A 312 -29.36 -22.87 -10.42
N PHE A 313 -29.43 -21.76 -11.16
CA PHE A 313 -30.55 -21.47 -12.07
C PHE A 313 -30.69 -22.51 -13.18
N GLU A 314 -31.91 -22.75 -13.65
CA GLU A 314 -32.14 -23.62 -14.79
C GLU A 314 -31.67 -22.95 -16.09
N VAL A 315 -31.28 -23.76 -17.09
CA VAL A 315 -30.74 -23.23 -18.36
C VAL A 315 -31.76 -22.33 -19.04
N GLU A 316 -33.04 -22.66 -18.92
CA GLU A 316 -34.17 -21.89 -19.41
C GLU A 316 -34.19 -20.48 -18.80
N THR A 317 -34.06 -20.36 -17.48
CA THR A 317 -33.97 -19.05 -16.81
C THR A 317 -32.72 -18.29 -17.22
N MET A 318 -31.58 -18.97 -17.31
CA MET A 318 -30.32 -18.37 -17.73
C MET A 318 -30.38 -17.79 -19.16
N CYS A 319 -31.13 -18.44 -20.07
CA CYS A 319 -31.20 -18.01 -21.47
C CYS A 319 -32.22 -16.90 -21.72
N CYS A 320 -33.22 -16.75 -20.86
CA CYS A 320 -34.37 -15.88 -21.13
C CYS A 320 -34.37 -14.58 -20.31
N GLN A 321 -33.57 -14.51 -19.24
CA GLN A 321 -33.56 -13.37 -18.32
C GLN A 321 -32.34 -12.47 -18.55
N GLU A 322 -32.58 -11.23 -18.96
CA GLU A 322 -31.53 -10.21 -19.12
C GLU A 322 -30.80 -9.93 -17.80
N SER A 323 -31.58 -9.84 -16.72
CA SER A 323 -31.11 -9.69 -15.34
C SER A 323 -30.11 -10.78 -14.91
N PHE A 324 -30.27 -12.01 -15.41
CA PHE A 324 -29.29 -13.08 -15.19
C PHE A 324 -27.96 -12.78 -15.87
N MET A 325 -28.01 -12.33 -17.14
CA MET A 325 -26.81 -12.02 -17.91
C MET A 325 -26.07 -10.82 -17.32
N GLU A 326 -26.77 -9.79 -16.86
CA GLU A 326 -26.17 -8.66 -16.14
C GLU A 326 -25.32 -9.11 -14.95
N LEU A 327 -25.91 -9.93 -14.08
CA LEU A 327 -25.24 -10.46 -12.90
C LEU A 327 -24.07 -11.38 -13.27
N LEU A 328 -24.23 -12.18 -14.33
CA LEU A 328 -23.17 -13.04 -14.83
C LEU A 328 -21.98 -12.20 -15.29
N TYR A 329 -22.21 -11.18 -16.12
CA TYR A 329 -21.16 -10.28 -16.59
C TYR A 329 -20.47 -9.57 -15.42
N MET A 330 -21.24 -9.00 -14.48
CA MET A 330 -20.70 -8.38 -13.28
C MET A 330 -19.80 -9.33 -12.49
N SER A 331 -20.24 -10.58 -12.32
CA SER A 331 -19.47 -11.61 -11.58
C SER A 331 -18.17 -12.03 -12.25
N PHE A 332 -17.98 -11.72 -13.54
CA PHE A 332 -16.78 -12.00 -14.32
C PHE A 332 -16.07 -10.73 -14.80
N TYR A 333 -16.39 -9.56 -14.23
CA TYR A 333 -15.74 -8.30 -14.55
C TYR A 333 -14.24 -8.30 -14.16
N ARG A 334 -13.37 -7.79 -15.04
CA ARG A 334 -11.92 -7.69 -14.82
C ARG A 334 -11.51 -6.23 -14.61
N SER A 335 -11.22 -5.85 -13.36
CA SER A 335 -10.62 -4.56 -13.04
C SER A 335 -9.25 -4.43 -13.73
N HIS A 336 -9.10 -3.40 -14.57
CA HIS A 336 -7.88 -3.14 -15.34
C HIS A 336 -6.75 -2.60 -14.44
N THR A 337 -6.06 -3.51 -13.77
CA THR A 337 -4.78 -3.21 -13.11
C THR A 337 -3.82 -4.40 -13.26
N GLY A 338 -3.11 -4.51 -14.38
CA GLY A 338 -2.12 -5.61 -14.53
C GLY A 338 -1.29 -5.60 -15.82
N LYS A 339 0.03 -5.48 -15.65
CA LYS A 339 1.14 -5.38 -16.62
C LYS A 339 1.33 -6.56 -17.62
N ASN A 340 0.31 -7.37 -17.91
CA ASN A 340 0.45 -8.59 -18.71
C ASN A 340 -0.50 -8.66 -19.91
N THR A 341 -0.77 -7.54 -20.59
CA THR A 341 -1.46 -7.58 -21.89
C THR A 341 -0.40 -7.75 -22.98
N PRO A 342 -0.40 -8.87 -23.73
CA PRO A 342 0.52 -9.04 -24.86
C PRO A 342 0.31 -7.93 -25.90
N PRO A 343 1.37 -7.33 -26.48
CA PRO A 343 1.21 -6.31 -27.51
C PRO A 343 0.48 -6.90 -28.72
N GLY A 344 -0.58 -6.24 -29.19
CA GLY A 344 -1.39 -6.68 -30.34
C GLY A 344 -2.75 -7.31 -30.01
N LEU A 345 -3.12 -7.40 -28.72
CA LEU A 345 -4.45 -7.81 -28.23
C LEU A 345 -5.14 -6.68 -27.45
N GLU A 346 -4.94 -5.43 -27.88
CA GLU A 346 -5.50 -4.22 -27.26
C GLU A 346 -6.99 -3.99 -27.57
N VAL A 347 -7.79 -5.06 -27.59
CA VAL A 347 -9.24 -4.91 -27.54
C VAL A 347 -9.66 -5.14 -26.09
N GLN A 348 -10.11 -4.07 -25.45
CA GLN A 348 -10.51 -4.01 -24.03
C GLN A 348 -11.60 -5.03 -23.73
N MET A 349 -11.22 -6.21 -23.24
CA MET A 349 -12.19 -7.20 -22.74
C MET A 349 -12.42 -6.89 -21.26
N PHE A 350 -13.47 -6.10 -20.99
CA PHE A 350 -13.90 -5.74 -19.62
C PHE A 350 -14.37 -6.94 -18.79
N TYR A 351 -14.64 -8.08 -19.44
CA TYR A 351 -15.15 -9.30 -18.84
C TYR A 351 -14.26 -10.52 -19.17
N ASP A 352 -14.24 -11.49 -18.26
CA ASP A 352 -13.63 -12.79 -18.48
C ASP A 352 -14.53 -13.72 -19.30
N TYR A 353 -14.62 -13.47 -20.61
CA TYR A 353 -15.44 -14.29 -21.51
C TYR A 353 -15.03 -15.77 -21.52
N THR A 354 -13.73 -16.07 -21.34
CA THR A 354 -13.26 -17.46 -21.22
C THR A 354 -13.82 -18.12 -19.97
N GLY A 355 -13.83 -17.40 -18.85
CA GLY A 355 -14.46 -17.83 -17.60
C GLY A 355 -15.96 -18.08 -17.75
N ILE A 356 -16.67 -17.18 -18.43
CA ILE A 356 -18.11 -17.31 -18.70
C ILE A 356 -18.40 -18.53 -19.60
N LEU A 357 -17.64 -18.72 -20.69
CA LEU A 357 -17.80 -19.89 -21.56
C LEU A 357 -17.52 -21.21 -20.81
N TYR A 358 -16.52 -21.22 -19.93
CA TYR A 358 -16.25 -22.38 -19.09
C TYR A 358 -17.37 -22.64 -18.08
N PHE A 359 -17.96 -21.59 -17.51
CA PHE A 359 -19.14 -21.68 -16.65
C PHE A 359 -20.33 -22.32 -17.38
N PHE A 360 -20.65 -21.87 -18.60
CA PHE A 360 -21.70 -22.47 -19.41
C PHE A 360 -21.38 -23.91 -19.82
N LYS A 361 -20.13 -24.20 -20.17
CA LYS A 361 -19.71 -25.56 -20.53
C LYS A 361 -19.90 -26.54 -19.38
N LYS A 362 -19.69 -26.10 -18.14
CA LYS A 362 -19.97 -26.92 -16.94
C LYS A 362 -21.47 -27.13 -16.72
N LYS A 363 -22.28 -26.10 -16.97
CA LYS A 363 -23.71 -26.11 -16.72
C LYS A 363 -24.50 -26.92 -17.76
N ALA A 364 -24.13 -26.78 -19.03
CA ALA A 364 -24.84 -27.42 -20.14
C ALA A 364 -24.66 -28.94 -20.10
N ARG A 365 -25.76 -29.68 -20.19
CA ARG A 365 -25.75 -31.15 -20.26
C ARG A 365 -25.39 -31.67 -21.64
N ASN A 366 -25.62 -30.85 -22.67
CA ASN A 366 -25.43 -31.20 -24.06
C ASN A 366 -25.04 -29.98 -24.90
N LYS A 367 -24.59 -30.25 -26.12
CA LYS A 367 -24.16 -29.22 -27.09
C LYS A 367 -25.28 -28.25 -27.48
N ARG A 368 -26.56 -28.66 -27.39
CA ARG A 368 -27.70 -27.79 -27.72
C ARG A 368 -27.92 -26.74 -26.64
N GLU A 369 -27.87 -27.13 -25.36
CA GLU A 369 -27.94 -26.22 -24.22
C GLU A 369 -26.75 -25.25 -24.20
N LEU A 370 -25.53 -25.75 -24.48
CA LEU A 370 -24.35 -24.88 -24.56
C LEU A 370 -24.51 -23.81 -25.65
N LYS A 371 -25.04 -24.18 -26.82
CA LYS A 371 -25.37 -23.24 -27.90
C LYS A 371 -26.41 -22.22 -27.45
N LYS A 372 -27.46 -22.63 -26.74
CA LYS A 372 -28.50 -21.71 -26.23
C LYS A 372 -27.92 -20.70 -25.24
N LEU A 373 -27.18 -21.15 -24.24
CA LEU A 373 -26.54 -20.27 -23.24
C LEU A 373 -25.58 -19.28 -23.89
N THR A 374 -24.79 -19.77 -24.85
CA THR A 374 -23.83 -18.91 -25.55
C THR A 374 -24.53 -17.94 -26.49
N ALA A 375 -25.63 -18.34 -27.13
CA ALA A 375 -26.46 -17.45 -27.94
C ALA A 375 -27.10 -16.36 -27.08
N ALA A 376 -27.66 -16.71 -25.92
CA ALA A 376 -28.25 -15.75 -24.98
C ALA A 376 -27.19 -14.75 -24.47
N MET A 377 -25.99 -15.22 -24.12
CA MET A 377 -24.86 -14.32 -23.79
C MET A 377 -24.52 -13.37 -24.94
N LEU A 378 -24.63 -13.84 -26.19
CA LEU A 378 -24.39 -13.02 -27.37
C LEU A 378 -25.60 -12.12 -27.73
N GLU A 379 -26.79 -12.40 -27.22
CA GLU A 379 -28.01 -11.65 -27.47
C GLU A 379 -28.14 -10.50 -26.47
N PHE A 380 -27.97 -10.77 -25.18
CA PHE A 380 -27.93 -9.78 -24.09
C PHE A 380 -26.56 -9.10 -23.96
N GLN A 381 -25.94 -8.77 -25.09
CA GLN A 381 -24.66 -8.07 -25.13
C GLN A 381 -24.87 -6.63 -24.63
N PHE A 382 -24.28 -6.28 -23.49
CA PHE A 382 -24.30 -4.89 -23.00
C PHE A 382 -23.47 -3.99 -23.92
N ASP A 383 -24.12 -2.95 -24.47
CA ASP A 383 -23.67 -2.07 -25.56
C ASP A 383 -22.34 -1.32 -25.33
N ALA A 384 -21.79 -1.35 -24.11
CA ALA A 384 -20.60 -0.56 -23.81
C ALA A 384 -19.31 -1.03 -24.51
N CYS A 385 -19.19 -2.28 -25.01
CA CYS A 385 -17.83 -2.86 -25.19
C CYS A 385 -17.58 -3.91 -26.31
N LEU A 386 -18.26 -3.90 -27.47
CA LEU A 386 -17.89 -4.82 -28.57
C LEU A 386 -17.54 -4.09 -29.87
N THR A 387 -16.23 -4.00 -30.16
CA THR A 387 -15.78 -3.77 -31.54
C THR A 387 -15.98 -5.05 -32.37
N GLU A 388 -16.06 -4.91 -33.70
CA GLU A 388 -16.31 -5.99 -34.67
C GLU A 388 -15.32 -7.18 -34.54
N MET A 389 -14.10 -6.95 -34.04
CA MET A 389 -13.11 -8.00 -33.77
C MET A 389 -13.47 -8.90 -32.59
N ASN A 390 -14.11 -8.38 -31.53
CA ASN A 390 -14.51 -9.17 -30.36
C ASN A 390 -15.59 -10.19 -30.72
N LYS A 391 -16.52 -9.83 -31.61
CA LYS A 391 -17.55 -10.75 -32.12
C LYS A 391 -16.91 -11.95 -32.83
N LYS A 392 -15.85 -11.75 -33.63
CA LYS A 392 -15.12 -12.83 -34.30
C LYS A 392 -14.36 -13.73 -33.33
N LEU A 393 -13.73 -13.17 -32.29
CA LEU A 393 -13.02 -13.95 -31.27
C LEU A 393 -13.97 -14.80 -30.43
N ILE A 394 -15.06 -14.20 -29.92
CA ILE A 394 -16.07 -14.94 -29.15
C ILE A 394 -16.73 -16.01 -30.02
N HIS A 395 -17.02 -15.69 -31.29
CA HIS A 395 -17.55 -16.69 -32.24
C HIS A 395 -16.56 -17.84 -32.47
N LYS A 396 -15.26 -17.56 -32.63
CA LYS A 396 -14.21 -18.58 -32.79
C LYS A 396 -14.06 -19.46 -31.57
N GLU A 397 -13.99 -18.88 -30.37
CA GLU A 397 -13.92 -19.62 -29.10
C GLU A 397 -15.18 -20.45 -28.85
N THR A 398 -16.35 -19.89 -29.16
CA THR A 398 -17.63 -20.61 -29.14
C THR A 398 -17.59 -21.81 -30.09
N MET A 399 -17.17 -21.61 -31.34
CA MET A 399 -17.07 -22.67 -32.33
C MET A 399 -16.04 -23.75 -31.93
N ASN A 400 -14.94 -23.38 -31.29
CA ASN A 400 -13.95 -24.32 -30.75
C ASN A 400 -14.50 -25.10 -29.56
N ALA A 401 -15.20 -24.44 -28.63
CA ALA A 401 -15.85 -25.07 -27.49
C ALA A 401 -16.95 -26.04 -27.90
N LEU A 402 -17.63 -25.79 -29.03
CA LEU A 402 -18.63 -26.66 -29.63
C LEU A 402 -18.03 -27.82 -30.44
N LYS A 403 -16.78 -27.73 -30.90
CA LYS A 403 -16.12 -28.78 -31.70
C LYS A 403 -15.51 -29.90 -30.83
N LYS A 404 -15.19 -29.60 -29.57
CA LYS A 404 -14.86 -30.60 -28.54
C LYS A 404 -16.11 -31.02 -27.79
#